data_AF-A0A358SV81-F1
#
_entry.id   AF-A0A358SV81-F1
#
_cell.length_a   1.000
_cell.length_b   1.000
_cell.length_c   1.000
_cell.angle_alpha   90.00
_cell.angle_beta   90.00
_cell.angle_gamma   90.00
#
_symmetry.space_group_name_H-M   'P 1'
#
loop_
_entity.id
_entity.type
_entity.pdbx_description
1 polymer ?
#
loop_
_entity_poly.entity_id
_entity_poly.type
_entity_poly.pdbx_seq_one_letter_code
_entity_poly.pdbx_strand_id
1 'polypeptide(L)'
;MTETTTVTFSVLAADERLPDFAALSGLLAEARGLNREDAGRLARHAWGFIGEGLDETAADGLLAKCGAAGIKAVKIPSSRMTALKPPLRVKKAVFEADGFNYTGAGADIRSCRSGEILVLSAAPVREETIKIIKTTEEPSGQERAIRFGIMAVTGLPMGLGKRKEVKKEVRSSELSFVLELILRTDGTRLRVSSNDFDFSGLKEKKTCSSQTNFRVLCAELAAFAPGALKNAGLWAMLESKPLGTLPYDSAEDFEKELRRLAVLAGKGASLLFQQKK
;
A
#
# COMPACT_ATOMS: atom_id res chain seq x y z
N MET A 1 39.50 12.48 7.44
CA MET A 1 38.99 11.50 6.47
C MET A 1 37.61 11.98 6.04
N THR A 2 37.50 12.58 4.85
CA THR A 2 36.23 13.02 4.27
C THR A 2 35.56 11.81 3.62
N GLU A 3 34.52 11.26 4.24
CA GLU A 3 33.66 10.28 3.59
C GLU A 3 33.02 10.93 2.36
N THR A 4 33.36 10.42 1.18
CA THR A 4 32.71 10.85 -0.06
C THR A 4 31.41 10.08 -0.15
N THR A 5 30.30 10.66 0.32
CA THR A 5 28.98 10.04 0.21
C THR A 5 28.65 9.87 -1.28
N THR A 6 28.72 8.63 -1.77
CA THR A 6 28.41 8.34 -3.18
C THR A 6 26.93 8.56 -3.41
N VAL A 7 26.59 9.46 -4.34
CA VAL A 7 25.20 9.73 -4.71
C VAL A 7 24.67 8.53 -5.49
N THR A 8 23.57 7.95 -5.02
CA THR A 8 22.87 6.88 -5.72
C THR A 8 21.58 7.38 -6.35
N PHE A 9 21.06 6.64 -7.33
CA PHE A 9 19.91 6.97 -8.14
C PHE A 9 18.93 5.80 -8.22
N SER A 10 17.68 6.14 -8.51
CA SER A 10 16.61 5.21 -8.87
C SER A 10 16.07 5.55 -10.26
N VAL A 11 15.69 4.53 -11.02
CA VAL A 11 15.04 4.66 -12.32
C VAL A 11 13.60 4.18 -12.18
N LEU A 12 12.66 5.10 -12.43
CA LEU A 12 11.23 4.88 -12.23
C LEU A 12 10.48 4.98 -13.55
N ALA A 13 9.42 4.19 -13.73
CA ALA A 13 8.43 4.41 -14.79
C ALA A 13 7.78 5.79 -14.62
N ALA A 14 7.79 6.59 -15.68
CA ALA A 14 7.41 8.00 -15.66
C ALA A 14 5.90 8.23 -15.79
N ASP A 15 5.21 7.33 -16.47
CA ASP A 15 3.77 7.41 -16.68
C ASP A 15 3.01 6.93 -15.45
N GLU A 16 1.78 7.40 -15.29
CA GLU A 16 0.88 6.98 -14.22
C GLU A 16 0.60 5.47 -14.27
N ARG A 17 0.33 4.96 -15.47
CA ARG A 17 0.19 3.52 -15.73
C ARG A 17 1.54 2.82 -15.70
N LEU A 18 1.53 1.59 -15.17
CA LEU A 18 2.70 0.74 -15.18
C LEU A 18 3.04 0.30 -16.61
N PRO A 19 4.33 0.04 -16.91
CA PRO A 19 4.74 -0.55 -18.17
C PRO A 19 4.10 -1.91 -18.40
N ASP A 20 3.99 -2.33 -19.66
CA ASP A 20 3.59 -3.70 -19.99
C ASP A 20 4.52 -4.72 -19.31
N PHE A 21 3.93 -5.80 -18.78
CA PHE A 21 4.65 -6.81 -18.01
C PHE A 21 5.72 -7.52 -18.84
N ALA A 22 5.41 -7.87 -20.09
CA ALA A 22 6.35 -8.58 -20.95
C ALA A 22 7.52 -7.66 -21.35
N ALA A 23 7.23 -6.40 -21.66
CA ALA A 23 8.25 -5.39 -21.94
C ALA A 23 9.19 -5.18 -20.74
N LEU A 24 8.64 -5.00 -19.54
CA LEU A 24 9.44 -4.80 -18.32
C LEU A 24 10.26 -6.04 -17.95
N SER A 25 9.66 -7.24 -18.05
CA SER A 25 10.37 -8.50 -17.80
C SER A 25 11.52 -8.70 -18.77
N GLY A 26 11.32 -8.44 -20.07
CA GLY A 26 12.39 -8.51 -21.07
C GLY A 26 13.53 -7.53 -20.79
N LEU A 27 13.18 -6.27 -20.46
CA LEU A 27 14.17 -5.26 -20.09
C LEU A 27 14.99 -5.67 -18.86
N LEU A 28 14.34 -6.20 -17.81
CA LEU A 28 15.04 -6.62 -16.60
C LEU A 28 15.93 -7.84 -16.83
N ALA A 29 15.51 -8.79 -17.68
CA ALA A 29 16.33 -9.93 -18.09
C ALA A 29 17.63 -9.45 -18.75
N GLU A 30 17.52 -8.55 -19.74
CA GLU A 30 18.67 -8.02 -20.46
C GLU A 30 19.55 -7.10 -19.60
N ALA A 31 18.94 -6.23 -18.78
CA ALA A 31 19.66 -5.27 -17.97
C ALA A 31 20.47 -5.92 -16.85
N ARG A 32 20.01 -7.06 -16.33
CA ARG A 32 20.60 -7.72 -15.15
C ARG A 32 21.17 -9.12 -15.42
N GLY A 33 21.12 -9.59 -16.67
CA GLY A 33 21.56 -10.94 -17.02
C GLY A 33 20.75 -12.04 -16.34
N LEU A 34 19.46 -11.81 -16.13
CA LEU A 34 18.57 -12.75 -15.44
C LEU A 34 17.88 -13.69 -16.43
N ASN A 35 17.55 -14.90 -15.97
CA ASN A 35 16.65 -15.76 -16.73
C ASN A 35 15.22 -15.17 -16.74
N ARG A 36 14.37 -15.70 -17.64
CA ARG A 36 13.01 -15.21 -17.84
C ARG A 36 12.13 -15.30 -16.59
N GLU A 37 12.31 -16.34 -15.78
CA GLU A 37 11.51 -16.55 -14.57
C GLU A 37 11.85 -15.51 -13.49
N ASP A 38 13.14 -15.30 -13.22
CA ASP A 38 13.64 -14.30 -12.28
C ASP A 38 13.26 -12.88 -12.71
N ALA A 39 13.43 -12.56 -13.99
CA ALA A 39 13.03 -11.27 -14.52
C ALA A 39 11.51 -11.06 -14.43
N GLY A 40 10.72 -12.10 -14.67
CA GLY A 40 9.26 -12.08 -14.50
C GLY A 40 8.85 -11.85 -13.04
N ARG A 41 9.51 -12.51 -12.08
CA ARG A 41 9.31 -12.26 -10.64
C ARG A 41 9.62 -10.81 -10.29
N LEU A 42 10.77 -10.28 -10.71
CA LEU A 42 11.13 -8.89 -10.44
C LEU A 42 10.15 -7.90 -11.08
N ALA A 43 9.74 -8.13 -12.32
CA ALA A 43 8.79 -7.27 -13.02
C ALA A 43 7.44 -7.19 -12.29
N ARG A 44 6.98 -8.30 -11.71
CA ARG A 44 5.71 -8.37 -10.96
C ARG A 44 5.73 -7.48 -9.71
N HIS A 45 6.86 -7.39 -9.02
CA HIS A 45 7.04 -6.61 -7.79
C HIS A 45 7.77 -5.27 -8.00
N ALA A 46 7.95 -4.86 -9.26
CA ALA A 46 8.64 -3.63 -9.59
C ALA A 46 7.79 -2.42 -9.21
N TRP A 47 6.47 -2.46 -9.49
CA TRP A 47 5.53 -1.34 -9.24
C TRP A 47 6.02 0.00 -9.80
N GLY A 48 6.71 -0.08 -10.94
CA GLY A 48 7.32 1.05 -11.63
C GLY A 48 8.69 1.46 -11.11
N PHE A 49 9.30 0.73 -10.17
CA PHE A 49 10.73 0.82 -9.87
C PHE A 49 11.49 -0.15 -10.77
N ILE A 50 12.24 0.39 -11.73
CA ILE A 50 13.00 -0.40 -12.70
C ILE A 50 14.40 -0.70 -12.13
N GLY A 51 14.98 0.25 -11.39
CA GLY A 51 16.24 0.08 -10.67
C GLY A 51 16.35 1.04 -9.49
N GLU A 52 17.06 0.62 -8.45
CA GLU A 52 17.23 1.34 -7.18
C GLU A 52 18.69 1.22 -6.74
N GLY A 53 19.21 2.23 -6.04
CA GLY A 53 20.56 2.21 -5.49
C GLY A 53 21.68 2.18 -6.53
N LEU A 54 21.42 2.68 -7.75
CA LEU A 54 22.37 2.68 -8.85
C LEU A 54 23.34 3.84 -8.75
N ASP A 55 24.58 3.66 -9.19
CA ASP A 55 25.43 4.82 -9.51
C ASP A 55 24.93 5.55 -10.76
N GLU A 56 25.53 6.69 -11.07
CA GLU A 56 25.09 7.54 -12.18
C GLU A 56 25.17 6.82 -13.54
N THR A 57 26.28 6.15 -13.82
CA THR A 57 26.52 5.44 -15.08
C THR A 57 25.52 4.30 -15.27
N ALA A 58 25.28 3.51 -14.22
CA ALA A 58 24.32 2.41 -14.25
C ALA A 58 22.88 2.92 -14.42
N ALA A 59 22.53 4.04 -13.77
CA ALA A 59 21.21 4.66 -13.92
C ALA A 59 20.97 5.20 -15.34
N ASP A 60 21.97 5.84 -15.94
CA ASP A 60 21.87 6.34 -17.33
C ASP A 60 21.82 5.20 -18.35
N GLY A 61 22.61 4.15 -18.15
CA GLY A 61 22.55 2.94 -18.97
C GLY A 61 21.17 2.27 -18.90
N LEU A 62 20.59 2.17 -17.70
CA LEU A 62 19.25 1.61 -17.53
C LEU A 62 18.17 2.51 -18.16
N LEU A 63 18.30 3.83 -18.06
CA LEU A 63 17.38 4.79 -18.68
C LEU A 63 17.41 4.69 -20.21
N ALA A 64 18.59 4.53 -20.82
CA ALA A 64 18.73 4.31 -22.25
C ALA A 64 18.07 3.00 -22.70
N LYS A 65 18.24 1.90 -21.95
CA LYS A 65 17.55 0.62 -22.19
C LYS A 65 16.03 0.75 -22.09
N CYS A 66 15.52 1.54 -21.13
CA CYS A 66 14.09 1.84 -21.03
C CYS A 66 13.58 2.52 -22.30
N GLY A 67 14.30 3.55 -22.78
CA GLY A 67 13.96 4.23 -24.03
C GLY A 67 13.94 3.29 -25.24
N ALA A 68 14.94 2.42 -25.37
CA ALA A 68 15.00 1.42 -26.44
C ALA A 68 13.84 0.40 -26.38
N ALA A 69 13.37 0.07 -25.18
CA ALA A 69 12.21 -0.79 -24.95
C ALA A 69 10.85 -0.06 -25.04
N GLY A 70 10.82 1.24 -25.36
CA GLY A 70 9.60 2.04 -25.41
C GLY A 70 8.99 2.36 -24.03
N ILE A 71 9.73 2.14 -22.95
CA ILE A 71 9.31 2.41 -21.58
C ILE A 71 9.75 3.83 -21.19
N LYS A 72 8.78 4.73 -20.99
CA LYS A 72 9.09 6.06 -20.46
C LYS A 72 9.54 5.94 -19.00
N ALA A 73 10.76 6.37 -18.73
CA ALA A 73 11.35 6.31 -17.40
C ALA A 73 12.01 7.63 -17.02
N VAL A 74 12.25 7.81 -15.72
CA VAL A 74 12.93 8.97 -15.15
C VAL A 74 14.01 8.50 -14.17
N LYS A 75 15.20 9.12 -14.28
CA LYS A 75 16.27 9.03 -13.28
C LYS A 75 15.97 10.02 -12.15
N ILE A 76 16.00 9.56 -10.89
CA ILE A 76 15.77 10.37 -9.69
C ILE A 76 16.89 10.08 -8.67
N PRO A 77 17.54 11.10 -8.09
CA PRO A 77 18.47 10.87 -6.98
C PRO A 77 17.78 10.21 -5.80
N SER A 78 18.41 9.22 -5.16
CA SER A 78 17.85 8.52 -4.00
C SER A 78 17.54 9.45 -2.83
N SER A 79 18.24 10.59 -2.73
CA SER A 79 17.95 11.65 -1.73
C SER A 79 16.58 12.31 -1.90
N ARG A 80 15.94 12.19 -3.09
CA ARG A 80 14.57 12.66 -3.33
C ARG A 80 13.51 11.58 -3.08
N MET A 81 13.94 10.35 -2.78
CA MET A 81 13.05 9.25 -2.40
C MET A 81 12.71 9.37 -0.91
N THR A 82 11.93 10.38 -0.55
CA THR A 82 11.56 10.62 0.85
C THR A 82 10.58 9.54 1.33
N ALA A 83 10.74 9.11 2.59
CA ALA A 83 9.75 8.27 3.24
C ALA A 83 8.40 9.00 3.29
N LEU A 84 7.32 8.26 3.02
CA LEU A 84 5.97 8.81 3.11
C LEU A 84 5.62 9.04 4.58
N LYS A 85 4.86 10.11 4.85
CA LYS A 85 4.30 10.32 6.19
C LYS A 85 3.38 9.14 6.57
N PRO A 86 3.29 8.79 7.86
CA PRO A 86 2.29 7.82 8.32
C PRO A 86 0.87 8.26 7.93
N PRO A 87 0.00 7.32 7.51
CA PRO A 87 -1.35 7.67 7.08
C PRO A 87 -2.24 8.08 8.24
N LEU A 88 -2.94 9.22 8.07
CA LEU A 88 -4.05 9.62 8.93
C LEU A 88 -5.32 8.88 8.48
N ARG A 89 -5.90 8.10 9.39
CA ARG A 89 -7.14 7.37 9.11
C ARG A 89 -8.30 8.34 8.96
N VAL A 90 -9.02 8.20 7.85
CA VAL A 90 -10.25 8.92 7.56
C VAL A 90 -11.43 7.99 7.81
N LYS A 91 -12.38 8.44 8.63
CA LYS A 91 -13.57 7.66 9.01
C LYS A 91 -14.82 8.05 8.25
N LYS A 92 -14.86 9.28 7.72
CA LYS A 92 -15.99 9.81 6.96
C LYS A 92 -15.49 10.86 5.99
N ALA A 93 -16.13 10.95 4.83
CA ALA A 93 -15.95 12.07 3.93
C ALA A 93 -17.26 12.43 3.22
N VAL A 94 -17.37 13.70 2.82
CA VAL A 94 -18.52 14.28 2.13
C VAL A 94 -18.01 15.17 1.01
N PHE A 95 -18.62 15.07 -0.16
CA PHE A 95 -18.39 15.97 -1.28
C PHE A 95 -19.37 17.14 -1.20
N GLU A 96 -18.82 18.36 -1.21
CA GLU A 96 -19.56 19.62 -1.27
C GLU A 96 -19.10 20.42 -2.51
N ALA A 97 -19.81 21.50 -2.84
CA ALA A 97 -19.60 22.24 -4.09
C ALA A 97 -18.14 22.68 -4.31
N ASP A 98 -17.45 23.07 -3.22
CA ASP A 98 -16.11 23.64 -3.29
C ASP A 98 -15.02 22.77 -2.64
N GLY A 99 -15.36 21.55 -2.20
CA GLY A 99 -14.41 20.78 -1.40
C GLY A 99 -14.78 19.34 -1.09
N PHE A 100 -13.73 18.59 -0.75
CA PHE A 100 -13.82 17.28 -0.13
C PHE A 100 -13.59 17.45 1.37
N ASN A 101 -14.66 17.31 2.15
CA ASN A 101 -14.63 17.41 3.59
C ASN A 101 -14.43 16.02 4.20
N TYR A 102 -13.47 15.86 5.10
CA TYR A 102 -13.16 14.57 5.71
C TYR A 102 -12.94 14.68 7.21
N THR A 103 -13.28 13.61 7.92
CA THR A 103 -13.13 13.50 9.37
C THR A 103 -12.03 12.48 9.69
N GLY A 104 -10.98 12.96 10.37
CA GLY A 104 -9.89 12.13 10.86
C GLY A 104 -10.22 11.42 12.18
N ALA A 105 -9.27 10.66 12.71
CA ALA A 105 -9.42 9.96 13.99
C ALA A 105 -9.73 10.89 15.20
N GLY A 106 -9.36 12.17 15.13
CA GLY A 106 -9.62 13.17 16.17
C GLY A 106 -10.99 13.87 16.08
N ALA A 107 -11.88 13.42 15.20
CA ALA A 107 -13.20 14.03 14.92
C ALA A 107 -13.17 15.45 14.30
N ASP A 108 -12.00 16.07 14.13
CA ASP A 108 -11.88 17.32 13.38
C ASP A 108 -12.30 17.15 11.91
N ILE A 109 -13.16 18.05 11.45
CA ILE A 109 -13.52 18.17 10.03
C ILE A 109 -12.45 19.03 9.35
N ARG A 110 -11.85 18.47 8.30
CA ARG A 110 -10.90 19.18 7.44
C ARG A 110 -11.45 19.20 6.02
N SER A 111 -11.08 20.23 5.26
CA SER A 111 -11.48 20.36 3.86
C SER A 111 -10.24 20.36 2.98
N CYS A 112 -10.32 19.77 1.80
CA CYS A 112 -9.35 19.99 0.74
C CYS A 112 -10.03 20.26 -0.60
N ARG A 113 -9.38 21.07 -1.42
CA ARG A 113 -9.79 21.37 -2.79
C ARG A 113 -9.25 20.31 -3.75
N SER A 114 -9.88 20.19 -4.91
CA SER A 114 -9.50 19.23 -5.95
C SER A 114 -8.02 19.30 -6.35
N GLY A 115 -7.48 20.51 -6.54
CA GLY A 115 -6.07 20.73 -6.90
C GLY A 115 -5.04 20.45 -5.80
N GLU A 116 -5.51 20.23 -4.56
CA GLU A 116 -4.66 19.88 -3.43
C GLU A 116 -4.38 18.39 -3.33
N ILE A 117 -5.11 17.53 -4.05
CA ILE A 117 -4.86 16.09 -4.06
C ILE A 117 -3.82 15.80 -5.16
N LEU A 118 -2.65 15.28 -4.75
CA LEU A 118 -1.55 14.92 -5.66
C LEU A 118 -1.66 13.49 -6.19
N VAL A 119 -2.03 12.57 -5.32
CA VAL A 119 -2.05 11.13 -5.59
C VAL A 119 -3.34 10.55 -5.01
N LEU A 120 -3.96 9.65 -5.77
CA LEU A 120 -5.07 8.79 -5.38
C LEU A 120 -4.65 7.34 -5.63
N SER A 121 -4.43 6.54 -4.59
CA SER A 121 -3.98 5.16 -4.75
C SER A 121 -4.95 4.21 -4.08
N ALA A 122 -5.49 3.25 -4.81
CA ALA A 122 -6.40 2.26 -4.25
C ALA A 122 -5.95 0.83 -4.60
N ALA A 123 -6.06 -0.10 -3.65
CA ALA A 123 -5.79 -1.51 -3.89
C ALA A 123 -6.55 -2.40 -2.89
N PRO A 124 -6.87 -3.65 -3.27
CA PRO A 124 -7.13 -4.70 -2.29
C PRO A 124 -5.80 -5.08 -1.63
N VAL A 125 -5.72 -4.99 -0.31
CA VAL A 125 -4.54 -5.35 0.48
C VAL A 125 -4.93 -6.42 1.48
N ARG A 126 -4.11 -7.47 1.60
CA ARG A 126 -4.27 -8.44 2.69
C ARG A 126 -3.74 -7.80 3.97
N GLU A 127 -4.64 -7.53 4.91
CA GLU A 127 -4.27 -7.05 6.23
C GLU A 127 -4.13 -8.27 7.16
N GLU A 128 -2.92 -8.47 7.68
CA GLU A 128 -2.69 -9.46 8.73
C GLU A 128 -3.04 -8.84 10.08
N THR A 129 -4.02 -9.43 10.75
CA THR A 129 -4.35 -9.09 12.13
C THR A 129 -3.78 -10.17 13.04
N ILE A 130 -2.86 -9.78 13.90
CA ILE A 130 -2.32 -10.64 14.95
C ILE A 130 -3.14 -10.37 16.21
N LYS A 131 -4.06 -11.28 16.55
CA LYS A 131 -4.79 -11.23 17.83
C LYS A 131 -4.09 -12.16 18.82
N ILE A 132 -3.52 -11.60 19.88
CA ILE A 132 -3.04 -12.38 21.02
C ILE A 132 -4.24 -12.70 21.90
N ILE A 133 -4.76 -13.92 21.77
CA ILE A 133 -5.84 -14.41 22.63
C ILE A 133 -5.21 -15.05 23.86
N LYS A 134 -5.55 -14.55 25.05
CA LYS A 134 -5.22 -15.24 26.29
C LYS A 134 -6.22 -16.39 26.46
N THR A 135 -5.76 -17.62 26.25
CA THR A 135 -6.56 -18.81 26.50
C THR A 135 -6.05 -19.47 27.78
N THR A 136 -6.97 -19.74 28.70
CA THR A 136 -6.69 -20.57 29.87
C THR A 136 -6.78 -22.03 29.42
N GLU A 137 -5.64 -22.67 29.18
CA GLU A 137 -5.63 -24.09 28.88
C GLU A 137 -5.85 -24.87 30.17
N GLU A 138 -6.92 -25.66 30.20
CA GLU A 138 -7.08 -26.66 31.24
C GLU A 138 -6.13 -27.83 30.99
N PRO A 139 -5.62 -28.50 32.04
CA PRO A 139 -4.71 -29.63 31.85
C PRO A 139 -5.33 -30.65 30.91
N SER A 140 -4.52 -31.10 29.94
CA SER A 140 -4.95 -32.00 28.87
C SER A 140 -5.54 -33.30 29.43
N GLY A 141 -6.38 -33.99 28.65
CA GLY A 141 -7.02 -35.24 29.09
C GLY A 141 -6.01 -36.31 29.54
N GLN A 142 -4.84 -36.36 28.89
CA GLN A 142 -3.74 -37.26 29.28
C GLN A 142 -3.09 -36.85 30.61
N GLU A 143 -2.83 -35.56 30.83
CA GLU A 143 -2.28 -35.08 32.11
C GLU A 143 -3.26 -35.29 33.28
N ARG A 144 -4.57 -35.18 33.03
CA ARG A 144 -5.59 -35.53 34.03
C ARG A 144 -5.57 -37.03 34.33
N ALA A 145 -5.53 -37.87 33.30
CA ALA A 145 -5.52 -39.33 33.45
C ALA A 145 -4.29 -39.84 34.21
N ILE A 146 -3.09 -39.32 33.91
CA ILE A 146 -1.85 -39.67 34.63
C ILE A 146 -1.96 -39.31 36.11
N ARG A 147 -2.50 -38.12 36.43
CA ARG A 147 -2.69 -37.68 37.82
C ARG A 147 -3.72 -38.52 38.57
N PHE A 148 -4.82 -38.90 37.91
CA PHE A 148 -5.79 -39.83 38.48
C PHE A 148 -5.17 -41.20 38.73
N GLY A 149 -4.33 -41.70 37.81
CA GLY A 149 -3.59 -42.95 38.00
C GLY A 149 -2.67 -42.91 39.23
N ILE A 150 -1.88 -41.84 39.38
CA ILE A 150 -1.01 -41.65 40.56
C ILE A 150 -1.84 -41.55 41.85
N MET A 151 -2.95 -40.81 41.84
CA MET A 151 -3.84 -40.71 43.01
C MET A 151 -4.44 -42.07 43.39
N ALA A 152 -4.88 -42.85 42.40
CA ALA A 152 -5.46 -44.17 42.63
C ALA A 152 -4.45 -45.17 43.23
N VAL A 153 -3.18 -45.05 42.87
CA VAL A 153 -2.11 -45.93 43.39
C VAL A 153 -1.61 -45.50 44.77
N THR A 154 -1.54 -44.19 45.03
CA THR A 154 -0.88 -43.67 46.24
C THR A 154 -1.85 -43.23 47.34
N GLY A 155 -3.14 -43.06 47.04
CA GLY A 155 -4.17 -42.61 47.98
C GLY A 155 -4.03 -41.14 48.43
N LEU A 156 -3.03 -40.40 47.93
CA LEU A 156 -2.78 -39.01 48.30
C LEU A 156 -3.45 -38.06 47.29
N PRO A 157 -4.29 -37.10 47.73
CA PRO A 157 -4.96 -36.17 46.84
C PRO A 157 -3.96 -35.18 46.25
N MET A 158 -3.62 -35.35 44.96
CA MET A 158 -2.85 -34.35 44.22
C MET A 158 -3.78 -33.27 43.69
N GLY A 159 -3.55 -32.01 44.07
CA GLY A 159 -4.35 -30.87 43.61
C GLY A 159 -4.46 -30.81 42.07
N LEU A 160 -5.68 -30.60 41.57
CA LEU A 160 -5.97 -30.30 40.18
C LEU A 160 -5.11 -29.09 39.76
N GLY A 161 -4.11 -29.32 38.91
CA GLY A 161 -3.00 -28.40 38.67
C GLY A 161 -3.42 -26.96 38.38
N LYS A 162 -2.50 -26.02 38.65
CA LYS A 162 -2.72 -24.59 38.37
C LYS A 162 -3.04 -24.40 36.89
N ARG A 163 -4.16 -23.74 36.60
CA ARG A 163 -4.52 -23.24 35.27
C ARG A 163 -3.37 -22.40 34.73
N LYS A 164 -2.81 -22.80 33.59
CA LYS A 164 -1.75 -22.06 32.91
C LYS A 164 -2.42 -21.13 31.91
N GLU A 165 -2.25 -19.82 32.07
CA GLU A 165 -2.58 -18.88 31.01
C GLU A 165 -1.57 -19.06 29.89
N VAL A 166 -2.04 -19.51 28.72
CA VAL A 166 -1.22 -19.61 27.51
C VAL A 166 -1.67 -18.52 26.56
N LYS A 167 -0.74 -17.63 26.22
CA LYS A 167 -0.96 -16.60 25.19
C LYS A 167 -0.87 -17.30 23.84
N LYS A 168 -1.99 -17.45 23.14
CA LYS A 168 -2.03 -17.98 21.78
C LYS A 168 -2.10 -16.81 20.80
N GLU A 169 -1.10 -16.70 19.94
CA GLU A 169 -1.12 -15.79 18.81
C GLU A 169 -2.00 -16.38 17.71
N VAL A 170 -3.11 -15.72 17.39
CA VAL A 170 -3.97 -16.07 16.25
C VAL A 170 -3.74 -15.04 15.17
N ARG A 171 -3.18 -15.50 14.04
CA ARG A 171 -3.03 -14.69 12.83
C ARG A 171 -4.25 -14.90 11.95
N SER A 172 -4.99 -13.84 11.67
CA SER A 172 -6.04 -13.83 10.65
C SER A 172 -5.63 -12.89 9.53
N SER A 173 -5.79 -13.32 8.27
CA SER A 173 -5.60 -12.47 7.10
C SER A 173 -6.96 -12.15 6.51
N GLU A 174 -7.28 -10.86 6.40
CA GLU A 174 -8.51 -10.39 5.77
C GLU A 174 -8.18 -9.50 4.58
N LEU A 175 -8.93 -9.65 3.49
CA LEU A 175 -8.81 -8.77 2.34
C LEU A 175 -9.53 -7.45 2.64
N SER A 176 -8.80 -6.35 2.65
CA SER A 176 -9.28 -5.01 2.95
C SER A 176 -9.08 -4.12 1.72
N PHE A 177 -10.09 -3.33 1.35
CA PHE A 177 -9.91 -2.35 0.28
C PHE A 177 -9.43 -1.04 0.89
N VAL A 178 -8.25 -0.61 0.46
CA VAL A 178 -7.58 0.57 0.99
C VAL A 178 -7.47 1.61 -0.12
N LEU A 179 -7.84 2.85 0.20
CA LEU A 179 -7.63 4.03 -0.62
C LEU A 179 -6.77 5.00 0.16
N GLU A 180 -5.78 5.58 -0.51
CA GLU A 180 -4.94 6.60 0.06
C GLU A 180 -4.81 7.82 -0.83
N LEU A 181 -4.71 8.97 -0.16
CA LEU A 181 -4.54 10.27 -0.78
C LEU A 181 -3.27 10.92 -0.25
N ILE A 182 -2.54 11.61 -1.11
CA ILE A 182 -1.44 12.49 -0.70
C ILE A 182 -1.82 13.93 -1.04
N LEU A 183 -1.79 14.80 -0.04
CA LEU A 183 -2.09 16.22 -0.20
C LEU A 183 -0.85 17.03 -0.56
N ARG A 184 -1.03 18.05 -1.40
CA ARG A 184 0.02 18.93 -1.93
C ARG A 184 0.63 19.82 -0.85
N THR A 185 -0.21 20.37 0.02
CA THR A 185 0.14 21.46 0.93
C THR A 185 1.28 21.07 1.88
N ASP A 186 1.25 19.86 2.41
CA ASP A 186 2.19 19.39 3.42
C ASP A 186 2.61 17.92 3.24
N GLY A 187 2.19 17.26 2.16
CA GLY A 187 2.43 15.82 1.99
C GLY A 187 1.62 14.94 2.95
N THR A 188 0.57 15.46 3.57
CA THR A 188 -0.32 14.67 4.43
C THR A 188 -0.86 13.46 3.66
N ARG A 189 -0.71 12.30 4.26
CA ARG A 189 -1.22 11.03 3.75
C ARG A 189 -2.52 10.69 4.46
N LEU A 190 -3.60 10.56 3.71
CA LEU A 190 -4.90 10.13 4.22
C LEU A 190 -5.11 8.67 3.83
N ARG A 191 -5.66 7.84 4.74
CA ARG A 191 -6.05 6.46 4.45
C ARG A 191 -7.52 6.24 4.77
N VAL A 192 -8.23 5.68 3.79
CA VAL A 192 -9.59 5.15 3.90
C VAL A 192 -9.50 3.64 3.79
N SER A 193 -10.13 2.92 4.74
CA SER A 193 -10.34 1.46 4.64
C SER A 193 -11.82 1.18 4.50
N SER A 194 -12.19 0.28 3.59
CA SER A 194 -13.58 -0.09 3.34
C SER A 194 -14.31 -0.65 4.55
N ASN A 195 -13.58 -1.28 5.47
CA ASN A 195 -14.17 -1.96 6.63
C ASN A 195 -14.57 -0.98 7.74
N ASP A 196 -13.98 0.21 7.70
CA ASP A 196 -13.93 1.14 8.83
C ASP A 196 -14.49 2.53 8.50
N PHE A 197 -15.00 2.72 7.28
CA PHE A 197 -15.39 4.01 6.72
C PHE A 197 -16.92 4.16 6.63
N ASP A 198 -17.41 5.33 7.05
CA ASP A 198 -18.81 5.74 6.91
C ASP A 198 -19.08 6.29 5.50
N PHE A 199 -19.70 5.46 4.66
CA PHE A 199 -20.12 5.81 3.31
C PHE A 199 -21.40 6.67 3.24
N SER A 200 -21.93 7.19 4.35
CA SER A 200 -23.12 8.07 4.36
C SER A 200 -22.96 9.31 3.47
N GLY A 201 -21.74 9.79 3.27
CA GLY A 201 -21.44 10.92 2.38
C GLY A 201 -21.72 10.67 0.89
N LEU A 202 -21.90 9.41 0.47
CA LEU A 202 -22.28 9.07 -0.91
C LEU A 202 -23.76 9.34 -1.22
N LYS A 203 -24.59 9.62 -0.20
CA LYS A 203 -26.02 9.94 -0.34
C LYS A 203 -26.75 8.90 -1.20
N GLU A 204 -27.41 9.34 -2.28
CA GLU A 204 -28.19 8.50 -3.20
C GLU A 204 -27.34 7.45 -3.94
N LYS A 205 -26.01 7.65 -4.05
CA LYS A 205 -25.09 6.70 -4.67
C LYS A 205 -24.68 5.56 -3.71
N LYS A 206 -25.06 5.65 -2.43
CA LYS A 206 -24.76 4.62 -1.42
C LYS A 206 -25.58 3.36 -1.68
N THR A 207 -24.90 2.23 -1.62
CA THR A 207 -25.45 0.87 -1.75
C THR A 207 -25.33 0.10 -0.42
N CYS A 208 -25.86 -1.13 -0.38
CA CYS A 208 -25.73 -2.04 0.76
C CYS A 208 -24.35 -2.74 0.84
N SER A 209 -23.51 -2.62 -0.19
CA SER A 209 -22.20 -3.30 -0.26
C SER A 209 -21.07 -2.31 0.02
N SER A 210 -20.26 -2.56 1.05
CA SER A 210 -19.09 -1.73 1.38
C SER A 210 -18.07 -1.70 0.23
N GLN A 211 -17.87 -2.81 -0.47
CA GLN A 211 -16.97 -2.90 -1.63
C GLN A 211 -17.48 -2.06 -2.81
N THR A 212 -18.79 -2.11 -3.07
CA THR A 212 -19.41 -1.29 -4.12
C THR A 212 -19.33 0.19 -3.76
N ASN A 213 -19.63 0.54 -2.51
CA ASN A 213 -19.51 1.91 -2.00
C ASN A 213 -18.07 2.42 -2.07
N PHE A 214 -17.08 1.56 -1.80
CA PHE A 214 -15.67 1.91 -1.92
C PHE A 214 -15.28 2.23 -3.37
N ARG A 215 -15.77 1.45 -4.36
CA ARG A 215 -15.56 1.76 -5.78
C ARG A 215 -16.24 3.06 -6.20
N VAL A 216 -17.46 3.31 -5.72
CA VAL A 216 -18.16 4.58 -5.96
C VAL A 216 -17.37 5.75 -5.36
N LEU A 217 -16.90 5.64 -4.11
CA LEU A 217 -16.04 6.65 -3.48
C LEU A 217 -14.77 6.93 -4.30
N CYS A 218 -14.11 5.88 -4.80
CA CYS A 218 -12.93 6.00 -5.65
C CYS A 218 -13.24 6.75 -6.95
N ALA A 219 -14.39 6.46 -7.59
CA ALA A 219 -14.83 7.15 -8.80
C ALA A 219 -15.15 8.63 -8.54
N GLU A 220 -15.86 8.95 -7.45
CA GLU A 220 -16.16 10.32 -7.07
C GLU A 220 -14.87 11.12 -6.77
N LEU A 221 -13.91 10.52 -6.04
CA LEU A 221 -12.63 11.17 -5.77
C LEU A 221 -11.79 11.38 -7.04
N ALA A 222 -11.77 10.42 -7.95
CA ALA A 222 -11.07 10.54 -9.23
C ALA A 222 -11.71 11.62 -10.13
N ALA A 223 -13.04 11.75 -10.11
CA ALA A 223 -13.76 12.81 -10.81
C ALA A 223 -13.55 14.18 -10.15
N PHE A 224 -13.52 14.24 -8.81
CA PHE A 224 -13.26 15.46 -8.05
C PHE A 224 -11.83 15.97 -8.26
N ALA A 225 -10.84 15.09 -8.28
CA ALA A 225 -9.42 15.45 -8.45
C ALA A 225 -8.83 14.81 -9.73
N PRO A 226 -9.23 15.27 -10.93
CA PRO A 226 -8.83 14.63 -12.19
C PRO A 226 -7.31 14.68 -12.42
N GLY A 227 -6.64 15.72 -11.91
CA GLY A 227 -5.19 15.91 -12.01
C GLY A 227 -4.34 15.12 -11.00
N ALA A 228 -4.96 14.39 -10.06
CA ALA A 228 -4.23 13.50 -9.16
C ALA A 228 -3.74 12.27 -9.91
N LEU A 229 -2.49 11.86 -9.67
CA LEU A 229 -1.94 10.62 -10.21
C LEU A 229 -2.59 9.41 -9.54
N LYS A 230 -2.91 8.37 -10.31
CA LYS A 230 -3.60 7.17 -9.86
C LYS A 230 -2.73 5.94 -10.04
N ASN A 231 -2.82 5.01 -9.10
CA ASN A 231 -2.10 3.74 -9.20
C ASN A 231 -2.83 2.75 -10.13
N ALA A 232 -2.17 1.64 -10.46
CA ALA A 232 -2.75 0.58 -11.28
C ALA A 232 -4.07 0.03 -10.69
N GLY A 233 -4.14 -0.11 -9.36
CA GLY A 233 -5.34 -0.59 -8.69
C GLY A 233 -6.54 0.35 -8.81
N LEU A 234 -6.35 1.66 -8.67
CA LEU A 234 -7.43 2.63 -8.88
C LEU A 234 -7.89 2.65 -10.34
N TRP A 235 -6.97 2.61 -11.31
CA TRP A 235 -7.36 2.47 -12.72
C TRP A 235 -8.20 1.23 -12.99
N ALA A 236 -7.80 0.09 -12.44
CA ALA A 236 -8.58 -1.14 -12.57
C ALA A 236 -9.98 -1.01 -11.95
N MET A 237 -10.14 -0.33 -10.82
CA MET A 237 -11.45 -0.07 -10.22
C MET A 237 -12.33 0.83 -11.10
N LEU A 238 -11.77 1.90 -11.65
CA LEU A 238 -12.49 2.84 -12.53
C LEU A 238 -12.92 2.16 -13.84
N GLU A 239 -12.07 1.28 -14.38
CA GLU A 239 -12.35 0.50 -15.59
C GLU A 239 -13.19 -0.75 -15.30
N SER A 240 -13.67 -0.93 -14.06
CA SER A 240 -14.45 -2.10 -13.62
C SER A 240 -13.77 -3.45 -13.89
N LYS A 241 -12.43 -3.48 -13.92
CA LYS A 241 -11.65 -4.70 -14.08
C LYS A 241 -11.69 -5.58 -12.82
N PRO A 242 -11.57 -6.90 -12.95
CA PRO A 242 -11.40 -7.79 -11.80
C PRO A 242 -10.13 -7.42 -11.02
N LEU A 243 -10.25 -7.20 -9.72
CA LEU A 243 -9.12 -6.75 -8.90
C LEU A 243 -8.18 -7.90 -8.50
N GLY A 244 -8.66 -9.15 -8.58
CA GLY A 244 -7.84 -10.34 -8.31
C GLY A 244 -6.73 -10.58 -9.33
N THR A 245 -6.72 -9.86 -10.46
CA THR A 245 -5.63 -9.93 -11.45
C THR A 245 -4.49 -8.95 -11.15
N LEU A 246 -4.67 -8.07 -10.17
CA LEU A 246 -3.63 -7.14 -9.75
C LEU A 246 -2.67 -7.87 -8.80
N PRO A 247 -1.35 -7.87 -9.05
CA PRO A 247 -0.41 -8.68 -8.29
C PRO A 247 0.01 -8.08 -6.94
N TYR A 248 -0.88 -7.35 -6.24
CA TYR A 248 -0.57 -6.83 -4.89
C TYR A 248 -0.58 -7.99 -3.89
N ASP A 249 0.59 -8.57 -3.68
CA ASP A 249 0.77 -9.71 -2.77
C ASP A 249 0.89 -9.24 -1.31
N SER A 250 1.31 -7.98 -1.11
CA SER A 250 1.59 -7.40 0.21
C SER A 250 1.18 -5.92 0.33
N ALA A 251 1.14 -5.41 1.55
CA ALA A 251 1.00 -3.97 1.80
C ALA A 251 2.23 -3.18 1.31
N GLU A 252 3.40 -3.81 1.22
CA GLU A 252 4.64 -3.20 0.75
C GLU A 252 4.60 -2.92 -0.76
N ASP A 253 3.96 -3.79 -1.54
CA ASP A 253 3.72 -3.58 -2.97
C ASP A 253 2.91 -2.29 -3.21
N PHE A 254 1.83 -2.11 -2.43
CA PHE A 254 1.01 -0.91 -2.48
C PHE A 254 1.78 0.35 -2.02
N GLU A 255 2.54 0.25 -0.92
CA GLU A 255 3.40 1.33 -0.43
C GLU A 255 4.45 1.74 -1.48
N LYS A 256 5.03 0.76 -2.17
CA LYS A 256 6.04 0.97 -3.21
C LYS A 256 5.44 1.78 -4.35
N GLU A 257 4.32 1.34 -4.93
CA GLU A 257 3.69 2.09 -6.02
C GLU A 257 3.27 3.50 -5.61
N LEU A 258 2.70 3.65 -4.41
CA LEU A 258 2.31 4.95 -3.87
C LEU A 258 3.51 5.90 -3.76
N ARG A 259 4.65 5.41 -3.27
CA ARG A 259 5.89 6.19 -3.16
C ARG A 259 6.40 6.62 -4.53
N ARG A 260 6.33 5.76 -5.55
CA ARG A 260 6.63 6.15 -6.94
C ARG A 260 5.77 7.33 -7.37
N LEU A 261 4.45 7.22 -7.22
CA LEU A 261 3.52 8.28 -7.62
C LEU A 261 3.76 9.57 -6.85
N ALA A 262 4.05 9.50 -5.54
CA ALA A 262 4.39 10.68 -4.74
C ALA A 262 5.62 11.42 -5.27
N VAL A 263 6.67 10.68 -5.64
CA VAL A 263 7.90 11.24 -6.24
C VAL A 263 7.62 11.88 -7.60
N LEU A 264 6.82 11.23 -8.44
CA LEU A 264 6.42 11.77 -9.75
C LEU A 264 5.56 13.03 -9.61
N ALA A 265 4.60 13.04 -8.69
CA ALA A 265 3.77 14.21 -8.41
C ALA A 265 4.59 15.40 -7.87
N GLY A 266 5.59 15.13 -7.00
CA GLY A 266 6.53 16.13 -6.50
C GLY A 266 7.39 16.76 -7.61
N LYS A 267 7.82 15.96 -8.59
CA LYS A 267 8.53 16.47 -9.78
C LYS A 267 7.66 17.40 -10.62
N GLY A 268 6.39 17.05 -10.82
CA GLY A 268 5.41 17.90 -11.49
C GLY A 268 5.13 19.22 -10.74
N ALA A 269 5.10 19.18 -9.41
CA ALA A 269 4.95 20.37 -8.57
C ALA A 269 6.13 21.33 -8.72
N SER A 270 7.37 20.85 -8.71
CA SER A 270 8.55 21.71 -8.92
C SER A 270 8.63 22.32 -10.32
N LEU A 271 8.10 21.67 -11.36
CA LEU A 271 8.04 22.22 -12.72
C LEU A 271 6.98 23.34 -12.86
N LEU A 272 5.87 23.25 -12.13
CA LEU A 272 4.81 24.27 -12.14
C LEU A 272 5.23 25.58 -11.43
N PHE A 273 6.12 25.51 -10.44
CA PHE A 273 6.67 26.71 -9.79
C PHE A 273 7.77 27.41 -10.62
N GLN A 274 8.34 26.76 -11.63
CA GLN A 274 9.30 27.39 -12.55
C GLN A 274 8.62 28.05 -13.77
N GLN A 275 7.31 27.85 -13.98
CA GLN A 275 6.55 28.50 -15.05
C GLN A 275 5.78 29.75 -14.63
N LYS A 276 5.82 30.12 -13.34
CA LYS A 276 5.38 31.44 -12.88
C LYS A 276 6.60 32.21 -12.40
N LYS A 277 7.18 32.99 -13.32
CA LYS A 277 8.11 34.08 -13.02
C LYS A 277 7.44 35.08 -12.06
#